data_AF-A0A7W0WL29-F1
#
_entry.id   AF-A0A7W0WL29-F1
#
_cell.length_a   1.000
_cell.length_b   1.000
_cell.length_c   1.000
_cell.angle_alpha   90.00
_cell.angle_beta   90.00
_cell.angle_gamma   90.00
#
_symmetry.space_group_name_H-M   'P 1'
#
loop_
_entity.id
_entity.type
_entity.pdbx_description
1 polymer ?
#
loop_
_entity_poly.entity_id
_entity_poly.type
_entity_poly.pdbx_seq_one_letter_code
_entity_poly.pdbx_strand_id
1 'polypeptide(L)'
;MLTRELLVRLPKAELHTHLDSALRPETMILLAREAKFALPTADPDALRRFMLVDDAGSLEDYLARFEYTIPLLQTPDGIERVAYEMVEDAARDGLRYLEVRYCPKLSTRGGLTME
;
A
#
# COMPACT_ATOMS: atom_id res chain seq x y z
N MET A 1 -14.79 13.20 24.79
CA MET A 1 -13.69 13.17 23.79
C MET A 1 -13.80 11.88 23.00
N LEU A 2 -13.44 11.89 21.71
CA LEU A 2 -13.34 10.68 20.90
C LEU A 2 -12.08 9.91 21.32
N THR A 3 -12.20 8.63 21.69
CA THR A 3 -11.06 7.75 21.98
C THR A 3 -10.75 6.86 20.78
N ARG A 4 -9.50 6.38 20.66
CA ARG A 4 -9.13 5.41 19.62
C ARG A 4 -10.02 4.16 19.65
N GLU A 5 -10.30 3.66 20.85
CA GLU A 5 -11.18 2.50 21.05
C GLU A 5 -12.59 2.75 20.52
N LEU A 6 -13.16 3.94 20.78
CA LEU A 6 -14.45 4.33 20.22
C LEU A 6 -14.39 4.39 18.69
N LEU A 7 -13.37 5.02 18.12
CA LEU A 7 -13.22 5.14 16.66
C LEU A 7 -13.14 3.78 15.96
N VAL A 8 -12.39 2.82 16.52
CA VAL A 8 -12.31 1.45 15.98
C VAL A 8 -13.67 0.75 16.02
N ARG A 9 -14.45 0.95 17.09
CA ARG A 9 -15.78 0.31 17.25
C ARG A 9 -16.85 0.86 16.32
N LEU A 10 -16.68 2.06 15.76
CA LEU A 10 -17.65 2.62 14.82
C LEU A 10 -17.71 1.76 13.54
N PRO A 11 -18.91 1.42 13.02
CA PRO A 11 -19.04 0.74 11.75
C PRO A 11 -18.73 1.72 10.61
N LYS A 12 -17.52 1.62 10.06
CA LYS A 12 -17.01 2.54 9.03
C LYS A 12 -17.08 1.91 7.65
N ALA A 13 -17.28 2.75 6.65
CA ALA A 13 -17.09 2.41 5.24
C ALA A 13 -15.94 3.24 4.70
N GLU A 14 -15.02 2.62 3.97
CA GLU A 14 -13.97 3.29 3.21
C GLU A 14 -14.31 3.17 1.74
N LEU A 15 -14.45 4.30 1.06
CA LEU A 15 -14.94 4.38 -0.32
C LEU A 15 -13.86 4.86 -1.29
N HIS A 16 -12.73 5.34 -0.77
CA HIS A 16 -11.63 5.85 -1.58
C HIS A 16 -10.31 5.47 -0.95
N THR A 17 -9.80 4.31 -1.36
CA THR A 17 -8.48 3.86 -0.98
C THR A 17 -7.79 3.16 -2.15
N HIS A 18 -6.47 3.17 -2.15
CA HIS A 18 -5.64 2.76 -3.28
C HIS A 18 -4.76 1.57 -2.90
N LEU A 19 -4.95 0.45 -3.60
CA LEU A 19 -4.18 -0.78 -3.37
C LEU A 19 -2.67 -0.56 -3.55
N ASP A 20 -2.29 0.22 -4.54
CA ASP A 20 -0.91 0.60 -4.90
C ASP A 20 -0.20 1.50 -3.87
N SER A 21 -0.90 1.89 -2.79
CA SER A 21 -0.34 2.56 -1.62
C SER A 21 -0.51 1.78 -0.30
N ALA A 22 -1.14 0.60 -0.32
CA ALA A 22 -1.54 -0.13 0.90
C ALA A 22 -0.48 -1.12 1.43
N LEU A 23 0.77 -1.03 0.96
CA LEU A 23 1.80 -2.01 1.28
C LEU A 23 2.35 -1.80 2.71
N ARG A 24 2.44 -2.88 3.48
CA ARG A 24 3.18 -2.89 4.75
C ARG A 24 4.69 -2.80 4.47
N PRO A 25 5.49 -2.06 5.26
CA PRO A 25 6.94 -1.96 5.08
C PRO A 25 7.66 -3.32 5.04
N GLU A 26 7.23 -4.27 5.86
CA GLU A 26 7.79 -5.63 5.91
C GLU A 26 7.53 -6.38 4.59
N THR A 27 6.33 -6.22 4.03
CA THR A 27 5.93 -6.78 2.74
C THR A 27 6.68 -6.10 1.60
N MET A 28 6.88 -4.78 1.67
CA MET A 28 7.69 -4.07 0.69
C MET A 28 9.12 -4.63 0.61
N ILE A 29 9.76 -4.87 1.76
CA ILE A 29 11.12 -5.43 1.82
C ILE A 29 11.17 -6.85 1.22
N LEU A 30 10.17 -7.67 1.54
CA LEU A 30 10.07 -9.03 0.99
C LEU A 30 9.91 -9.01 -0.53
N LEU A 31 8.94 -8.25 -1.05
CA LEU A 31 8.67 -8.17 -2.48
C LEU A 31 9.82 -7.52 -3.25
N ALA A 32 10.49 -6.52 -2.65
CA ALA A 32 11.65 -5.88 -3.26
C ALA A 32 12.81 -6.87 -3.46
N ARG A 33 13.05 -7.76 -2.48
CA ARG A 33 14.07 -8.82 -2.60
C ARG A 33 13.76 -9.77 -3.76
N GLU A 34 12.49 -10.17 -3.90
CA GLU A 34 12.03 -11.06 -4.96
C GLU A 34 12.13 -10.40 -6.35
N ALA A 35 11.73 -9.13 -6.44
CA ALA A 35 11.81 -8.33 -7.65
C ALA A 35 13.22 -7.84 -7.99
N LYS A 36 14.21 -8.06 -7.11
CA LYS A 36 15.56 -7.47 -7.19
C LYS A 36 15.53 -5.94 -7.32
N PHE A 37 14.56 -5.32 -6.65
CA PHE A 37 14.37 -3.87 -6.61
C PHE A 37 15.08 -3.28 -5.39
N ALA A 38 15.78 -2.16 -5.57
CA ALA A 38 16.51 -1.50 -4.50
C ALA A 38 15.59 -0.54 -3.74
N LEU A 39 15.30 -0.86 -2.48
CA LEU A 39 14.69 0.06 -1.53
C LEU A 39 15.78 0.94 -0.88
N PRO A 40 15.41 2.13 -0.36
CA PRO A 40 16.35 3.02 0.34
C PRO A 40 16.89 2.41 1.64
N THR A 41 16.21 1.40 2.17
CA THR A 41 16.59 0.67 3.39
C THR A 41 15.90 -0.69 3.42
N ALA A 42 16.50 -1.65 4.14
CA ALA A 42 15.92 -2.96 4.45
C ALA A 42 15.40 -3.05 5.90
N ASP A 43 15.44 -1.95 6.65
CA ASP A 43 14.88 -1.85 8.00
C ASP A 43 13.40 -1.38 7.92
N PRO A 44 12.44 -2.15 8.43
CA PRO A 44 11.01 -1.82 8.32
C PRO A 44 10.62 -0.48 8.95
N ASP A 45 11.23 -0.11 10.08
CA ASP A 45 10.91 1.13 10.78
C ASP A 45 11.47 2.35 10.04
N ALA A 46 12.68 2.25 9.52
CA ALA A 46 13.26 3.25 8.65
C ALA A 46 12.49 3.38 7.33
N LEU A 47 12.03 2.26 6.76
CA LEU A 47 11.19 2.29 5.56
C LEU A 47 9.83 2.92 5.84
N ARG A 48 9.21 2.64 6.99
CA ARG A 48 7.96 3.29 7.41
C ARG A 48 8.12 4.80 7.52
N ARG A 49 9.19 5.27 8.16
CA ARG A 49 9.52 6.70 8.24
C ARG A 49 9.80 7.31 6.87
N PHE A 50 10.53 6.59 6.03
CA PHE A 50 10.77 7.01 4.66
C PHE A 50 9.43 7.18 3.94
N MET A 51 8.56 6.17 3.91
CA MET A 51 7.30 6.19 3.17
C MET A 51 6.27 7.22 3.64
N LEU A 52 6.41 7.76 4.86
CA LEU A 52 5.61 8.89 5.32
C LEU A 52 5.98 10.14 4.49
N VAL A 53 5.00 10.74 3.83
CA VAL A 53 5.18 11.97 3.06
C VAL A 53 4.64 13.14 3.87
N ASP A 54 5.53 13.89 4.50
CA ASP A 54 5.26 15.13 5.23
C ASP A 54 5.95 16.36 4.62
N ASP A 55 6.60 16.18 3.47
CA ASP A 55 7.46 17.13 2.77
C ASP A 55 6.98 17.51 1.36
N ALA A 56 5.85 16.97 0.89
CA ALA A 56 5.33 17.23 -0.46
C ALA A 56 4.77 18.67 -0.60
N GLY A 57 5.23 19.38 -1.63
CA GLY A 57 4.70 20.70 -2.02
C GLY A 57 3.61 20.65 -3.09
N SER A 58 3.45 19.51 -3.75
CA SER A 58 2.51 19.26 -4.84
C SER A 58 2.03 17.81 -4.86
N LEU A 59 1.02 17.52 -5.68
CA LEU A 59 0.57 16.15 -5.89
C LEU A 59 1.67 15.31 -6.56
N GLU A 60 2.39 15.90 -7.49
CA GLU A 60 3.50 15.29 -8.20
C GLU A 60 4.62 14.86 -7.23
N ASP A 61 4.95 15.71 -6.25
CA ASP A 61 5.92 15.38 -5.21
C ASP A 61 5.45 14.19 -4.36
N TYR A 62 4.17 14.17 -3.98
CA TYR A 62 3.58 13.05 -3.22
C TYR A 62 3.64 11.74 -4.02
N LEU A 63 3.29 11.80 -5.32
CA LEU A 63 3.29 10.64 -6.21
C LEU A 63 4.69 10.08 -6.46
N ALA A 64 5.77 10.85 -6.25
CA ALA A 64 7.13 10.33 -6.34
C ALA A 64 7.38 9.14 -5.40
N ARG A 65 6.62 9.02 -4.29
CA ARG A 65 6.73 7.87 -3.38
C ARG A 65 6.23 6.56 -4.00
N PHE A 66 5.35 6.62 -4.99
CA PHE A 66 4.82 5.43 -5.68
C PHE A 66 5.88 4.72 -6.53
N GLU A 67 7.00 5.38 -6.85
CA GLU A 67 8.16 4.74 -7.48
C GLU A 67 8.73 3.59 -6.64
N TYR A 68 8.42 3.53 -5.34
CA TYR A 68 8.83 2.45 -4.44
C TYR A 68 7.76 1.37 -4.20
N THR A 69 6.49 1.63 -4.57
CA THR A 69 5.40 0.66 -4.38
C THR A 69 5.02 -0.04 -5.68
N ILE A 70 4.92 0.71 -6.79
CA ILE A 70 4.52 0.19 -8.10
C ILE A 70 5.42 -0.97 -8.56
N PRO A 71 6.77 -0.90 -8.47
CA PRO A 71 7.63 -2.01 -8.89
C PRO A 71 7.41 -3.31 -8.11
N LEU A 72 6.76 -3.25 -6.94
CA LEU A 72 6.51 -4.40 -6.06
C LEU A 72 5.19 -5.11 -6.39
N LEU A 73 4.35 -4.52 -7.24
CA LEU A 73 3.04 -5.04 -7.64
C LEU A 73 3.04 -5.61 -9.06
N GLN A 74 4.17 -6.16 -9.51
CA GLN A 74 4.36 -6.62 -10.89
C GLN A 74 4.10 -8.13 -11.07
N THR A 75 3.66 -8.83 -10.03
CA THR A 75 3.33 -10.27 -10.06
C THR A 75 1.93 -10.52 -9.48
N PRO A 76 1.23 -11.59 -9.90
CA PRO A 76 -0.08 -11.92 -9.36
C PRO A 76 -0.03 -12.15 -7.84
N ASP A 77 0.96 -12.93 -7.39
CA ASP A 77 1.17 -13.23 -5.96
C ASP A 77 1.43 -11.96 -5.13
N GLY A 78 2.18 -11.00 -5.67
CA GLY A 78 2.45 -9.73 -5.00
C GLY A 78 1.19 -8.88 -4.84
N ILE A 79 0.37 -8.80 -5.89
CA ILE A 79 -0.93 -8.10 -5.87
C ILE A 79 -1.90 -8.79 -4.90
N GLU A 80 -2.03 -10.11 -4.96
CA GLU A 80 -2.90 -10.89 -4.08
C GLU A 80 -2.52 -10.69 -2.61
N ARG A 81 -1.23 -10.79 -2.29
CA ARG A 81 -0.73 -10.58 -0.94
C ARG A 81 -1.09 -9.20 -0.40
N VAL A 82 -0.81 -8.14 -1.16
CA VAL A 82 -1.08 -6.77 -0.72
C VAL A 82 -2.59 -6.53 -0.57
N ALA A 83 -3.40 -7.08 -1.47
CA ALA A 83 -4.87 -7.00 -1.36
C ALA A 83 -5.39 -7.71 -0.10
N TYR A 84 -4.85 -8.89 0.22
CA TYR A 84 -5.21 -9.63 1.42
C TYR A 84 -4.82 -8.86 2.69
N GLU A 85 -3.58 -8.36 2.76
CA GLU A 85 -3.06 -7.59 3.89
C GLU A 85 -3.86 -6.30 4.12
N MET A 86 -4.27 -5.64 3.05
CA MET A 86 -5.13 -4.44 3.10
C MET A 86 -6.48 -4.73 3.75
N VAL A 87 -7.13 -5.85 3.42
CA VAL A 87 -8.41 -6.25 4.02
C VAL A 87 -8.24 -6.62 5.50
N GLU A 88 -7.15 -7.31 5.86
CA GLU A 88 -6.84 -7.57 7.27
C GLU A 88 -6.69 -6.27 8.08
N ASP A 89 -5.96 -5.30 7.53
CA ASP A 89 -5.72 -4.01 8.18
C ASP A 89 -7.03 -3.22 8.31
N ALA A 90 -7.85 -3.19 7.25
CA ALA A 90 -9.18 -2.59 7.26
C ALA A 90 -10.10 -3.23 8.33
N ALA A 91 -10.09 -4.57 8.44
CA ALA A 91 -10.87 -5.28 9.44
C ALA A 91 -10.40 -4.95 10.86
N ARG A 92 -9.07 -4.84 11.09
CA ARG A 92 -8.49 -4.44 12.38
C ARG A 92 -8.85 -3.00 12.77
N ASP A 93 -9.03 -2.12 11.79
CA ASP A 93 -9.51 -0.75 12.00
C ASP A 93 -11.05 -0.65 12.13
N GLY A 94 -11.76 -1.78 12.06
CA GLY A 94 -13.21 -1.86 12.27
C GLY A 94 -14.03 -1.39 11.08
N LEU A 95 -13.47 -1.41 9.88
CA LEU A 95 -14.22 -1.19 8.65
C LEU A 95 -15.17 -2.36 8.41
N ARG A 96 -16.37 -2.05 7.93
CA ARG A 96 -17.40 -3.03 7.55
C ARG A 96 -17.57 -3.13 6.04
N TYR A 97 -17.10 -2.12 5.32
CA TYR A 97 -17.21 -2.02 3.88
C TYR A 97 -15.99 -1.28 3.34
N LEU A 98 -15.46 -1.76 2.22
CA LEU A 98 -14.22 -1.29 1.62
C LEU A 98 -14.38 -1.30 0.09
N GLU A 99 -14.31 -0.13 -0.54
CA GLU A 99 -14.17 0.00 -1.99
C GLU A 99 -12.72 0.35 -2.33
N VAL A 100 -12.03 -0.63 -2.91
CA VAL A 100 -10.62 -0.49 -3.28
C VAL A 100 -10.50 -0.03 -4.72
N ARG A 101 -9.65 0.97 -4.92
CA ARG A 101 -9.21 1.44 -6.23
C ARG A 101 -7.83 0.88 -6.52
N TYR A 102 -7.60 0.60 -7.80
CA TYR A 102 -6.36 0.06 -8.31
C TYR A 102 -6.22 0.45 -9.78
N CYS A 103 -4.99 0.71 -10.23
CA CYS A 103 -4.69 1.00 -11.64
C CYS A 103 -3.90 -0.17 -12.27
N PRO A 104 -4.58 -1.15 -12.92
CA PRO A 104 -3.91 -2.32 -13.50
C PRO A 104 -2.79 -1.98 -14.48
N LYS A 105 -2.91 -0.83 -15.16
CA LYS A 105 -1.91 -0.34 -16.12
C LYS A 105 -0.52 -0.13 -15.50
N LEU A 106 -0.45 0.17 -14.19
CA LEU A 106 0.82 0.37 -13.49
C LEU A 106 1.56 -0.95 -13.20
N SER A 107 0.85 -2.09 -13.28
CA SER A 107 1.37 -3.42 -12.97
C SER A 107 1.81 -4.23 -14.19
N THR A 108 1.83 -3.62 -15.39
CA THR A 108 2.18 -4.31 -16.63
C THR A 108 3.68 -4.24 -16.97
N ARG A 109 4.52 -3.62 -16.15
CA ARG A 109 5.97 -3.47 -16.42
C ARG A 109 6.72 -4.79 -16.30
N GLY A 110 6.23 -5.70 -15.45
CA GLY A 110 6.77 -7.05 -15.24
C GLY A 110 6.20 -8.13 -16.17
N GLY A 111 5.41 -7.76 -17.18
CA GLY A 111 4.85 -8.70 -18.16
C GLY A 111 3.41 -9.16 -17.89
N LEU A 112 2.76 -8.66 -16.84
CA LEU A 112 1.31 -8.84 -16.67
C LEU A 112 0.52 -8.12 -17.76
N THR A 113 -0.61 -8.72 -18.14
CA THR A 113 -1.58 -8.16 -19.07
C THR A 113 -2.78 -7.60 -18.30
N MET A 114 -3.55 -6.72 -18.96
CA MET A 114 -4.84 -6.23 -18.44
C MET A 114 -6.02 -7.11 -18.88
N GLU A 115 -5.74 -8.08 -19.76
CA GLU A 115 -6.65 -9.12 -20.26
C GLU A 115 -6.34 -10.46 -19.59
#